data_AF-A0A4E9FET8-F1
#
_entry.id   AF-A0A4E9FET8-F1
#
_cell.length_a   1.000
_cell.length_b   1.000
_cell.length_c   1.000
_cell.angle_alpha   90.00
_cell.angle_beta   90.00
_cell.angle_gamma   90.00
#
_symmetry.space_group_name_H-M   'P 1'
#
loop_
_entity.id
_entity.type
_entity.pdbx_description
1 polymer ?
#
loop_
_entity_poly.entity_id
_entity_poly.type
_entity_poly.pdbx_seq_one_letter_code
_entity_poly.pdbx_strand_id
1 'polypeptide(L)'
;MRRLLKRALELNKTSGCETKSAVRSNGKHERSMLIQAAVVCGVMEIEIICFHFLLKFAVKLAGKKAEIPVNIFINCYAIFNNVVLPTVNLIFVKRFRTFIKHIFKKLLFNMTKTERIRTAISIH
;
A
#
# COMPACT_ATOMS: atom_id res chain seq x y z
N MET A 1 4.94 28.25 47.72
CA MET A 1 5.99 28.22 46.68
C MET A 1 6.41 26.81 46.23
N ARG A 2 6.79 25.87 47.13
CA ARG A 2 7.22 24.49 46.74
C ARG A 2 6.26 23.70 45.83
N ARG A 3 4.94 23.78 46.06
CA ARG A 3 3.95 23.05 45.23
C ARG A 3 3.89 23.55 43.79
N LEU A 4 4.06 24.86 43.57
CA LEU A 4 4.06 25.47 42.24
C LEU A 4 5.30 25.04 41.44
N LEU A 5 6.48 25.06 42.06
CA LEU A 5 7.71 24.55 41.46
C LEU A 5 7.58 23.07 41.05
N LYS A 6 6.99 22.24 41.93
CA LYS A 6 6.78 20.82 41.63
C LYS A 6 5.85 20.60 40.43
N ARG A 7 4.77 21.38 40.32
CA ARG A 7 3.85 21.33 39.16
C ARG A 7 4.52 21.83 37.88
N ALA A 8 5.30 22.90 37.93
CA ALA A 8 6.03 23.41 36.77
C ALA A 8 7.06 22.39 36.25
N LEU A 9 7.72 21.68 37.17
CA LEU A 9 8.70 20.65 36.83
C LEU A 9 8.06 19.40 36.22
N GLU A 10 6.90 18.97 36.71
CA GLU A 10 6.10 17.90 36.08
C GLU A 10 5.59 18.29 34.70
N LEU A 11 5.10 19.53 34.52
CA LEU A 11 4.66 20.06 33.22
C LEU A 11 5.79 20.10 32.17
N ASN A 12 7.00 20.45 32.60
CA ASN A 12 8.17 20.46 31.72
C ASN A 12 8.62 19.03 31.37
N LYS A 13 8.45 18.09 32.30
CA LYS A 13 8.77 16.69 32.09
C LYS A 13 7.78 16.00 31.14
N THR A 14 6.49 16.32 31.23
CA THR A 14 5.47 15.82 30.30
C THR A 14 5.64 16.42 28.92
N SER A 15 5.85 17.74 28.80
CA SER A 15 6.06 18.38 27.49
C SER A 15 7.32 17.89 26.78
N GLY A 16 8.41 17.65 27.52
CA GLY A 16 9.64 17.06 27.01
C GLY A 16 9.49 15.60 26.57
N CYS A 17 8.62 14.83 27.23
CA CYS A 17 8.32 13.45 26.84
C CYS A 17 7.48 13.40 25.55
N GLU A 18 6.48 14.28 25.44
CA GLU A 18 5.63 14.40 24.24
C GLU A 18 6.42 14.84 23.01
N THR A 19 7.34 15.82 23.15
CA THR A 19 8.22 16.23 22.05
C THR A 19 9.16 15.11 21.61
N LYS A 20 9.78 14.37 22.54
CA LYS A 20 10.62 13.21 22.21
C LYS A 20 9.83 12.10 21.52
N SER A 21 8.60 11.85 21.96
CA SER A 21 7.67 10.91 21.34
C SER A 21 7.30 11.32 19.91
N ALA A 22 6.94 12.59 19.70
CA ALA A 22 6.58 13.14 18.40
C ALA A 22 7.76 13.09 17.40
N VAL A 23 8.96 13.49 17.80
CA VAL A 23 10.17 13.42 16.97
C VAL A 23 10.49 11.97 16.58
N ARG A 24 10.41 11.04 17.53
CA ARG A 24 10.63 9.60 17.26
C ARG A 24 9.57 8.99 16.36
N SER A 25 8.33 9.50 16.43
CA SER A 25 7.24 9.12 15.52
C SER A 25 7.50 9.63 14.10
N ASN A 26 7.99 10.87 13.96
CA ASN A 26 8.26 11.49 12.67
C ASN A 26 9.35 10.75 11.89
N GLY A 27 10.47 10.41 12.55
CA GLY A 27 11.54 9.65 11.92
C GLY A 27 11.12 8.24 11.47
N LYS A 28 10.17 7.60 12.16
CA LYS A 28 9.61 6.31 11.73
C LYS A 28 8.71 6.47 10.50
N HIS A 29 7.92 7.54 10.42
CA HIS A 29 7.08 7.83 9.25
C HIS A 29 7.94 8.16 8.03
N GLU A 30 8.93 9.03 8.19
CA GLU A 30 9.85 9.42 7.14
C GLU A 30 10.60 8.20 6.59
N ARG A 31 11.18 7.36 7.47
CA ARG A 31 11.85 6.13 7.04
C ARG A 31 10.90 5.16 6.34
N SER A 32 9.65 5.05 6.79
CA SER A 32 8.64 4.24 6.11
C SER A 32 8.29 4.78 4.72
N MET A 33 8.22 6.10 4.55
CA MET A 33 7.98 6.73 3.24
C MET A 33 9.16 6.50 2.30
N LEU A 34 10.40 6.63 2.79
CA LEU A 34 11.60 6.35 2.00
C LEU A 34 11.68 4.89 1.56
N ILE A 35 11.41 3.95 2.47
CA ILE A 35 11.34 2.51 2.13
C ILE A 35 10.25 2.27 1.09
N GLN A 36 9.08 2.90 1.25
CA GLN A 36 8.01 2.78 0.27
C GLN A 36 8.45 3.28 -1.11
N ALA A 37 9.05 4.48 -1.17
CA ALA A 37 9.54 5.06 -2.41
C ALA A 37 10.60 4.16 -3.07
N ALA A 38 11.56 3.64 -2.28
CA ALA A 38 12.59 2.73 -2.78
C ALA A 38 11.99 1.43 -3.35
N VAL A 39 10.96 0.88 -2.71
CA VAL A 39 10.29 -0.33 -3.22
C VAL A 39 9.49 -0.03 -4.48
N VAL A 40 8.71 1.06 -4.53
CA VAL A 40 8.00 1.46 -5.76
C VAL A 40 8.99 1.63 -6.91
N CYS A 41 10.08 2.37 -6.68
CA CYS A 41 11.08 2.65 -7.71
C CYS A 41 11.77 1.37 -8.17
N GLY A 42 12.20 0.52 -7.23
CA GLY A 42 12.85 -0.75 -7.55
C GLY A 42 11.94 -1.70 -8.33
N VAL A 43 10.64 -1.77 -7.99
CA VAL A 43 9.68 -2.56 -8.77
C VAL A 43 9.54 -1.99 -10.18
N MET A 44 9.35 -0.68 -10.33
CA MET A 44 9.24 -0.05 -11.64
C MET A 44 10.50 -0.26 -12.50
N GLU A 45 11.68 -0.13 -11.92
CA GLU A 45 12.95 -0.35 -12.62
C GLU A 45 13.11 -1.82 -13.06
N ILE A 46 12.83 -2.78 -12.17
CA ILE A 46 12.87 -4.21 -12.51
C ILE A 46 11.88 -4.51 -13.63
N GLU A 47 10.68 -3.93 -13.57
CA GLU A 47 9.68 -4.08 -14.62
C GLU A 47 10.24 -3.55 -15.94
N ILE A 48 10.68 -2.30 -16.00
CA ILE A 48 11.23 -1.68 -17.21
C ILE A 48 12.40 -2.50 -17.79
N ILE A 49 13.33 -2.95 -16.94
CA ILE A 49 14.48 -3.75 -17.37
C ILE A 49 14.03 -5.10 -17.93
N CYS A 50 13.17 -5.82 -17.20
CA CYS A 50 12.62 -7.09 -17.64
C CYS A 50 11.89 -6.92 -18.97
N PHE A 51 11.03 -5.91 -19.12
CA PHE A 51 10.30 -5.67 -20.35
C PHE A 51 11.21 -5.31 -21.50
N HIS A 52 12.13 -4.37 -21.33
CA HIS A 52 13.03 -3.97 -22.40
C HIS A 52 13.93 -5.12 -22.86
N PHE A 53 14.43 -5.91 -21.91
CA PHE A 53 15.29 -7.05 -22.21
C PHE A 53 14.51 -8.21 -22.83
N LEU A 54 13.39 -8.62 -22.22
CA LEU A 54 12.55 -9.73 -22.71
C LEU A 54 11.92 -9.40 -24.06
N LEU A 55 11.46 -8.16 -24.28
CA LEU A 55 10.90 -7.74 -25.56
C LEU A 55 11.96 -7.78 -26.67
N LYS A 56 13.17 -7.24 -26.40
CA LYS A 56 14.29 -7.33 -27.33
C LYS A 56 14.70 -8.77 -27.60
N PHE A 57 14.74 -9.61 -26.57
CA PHE A 57 15.09 -11.02 -26.70
C PHE A 57 14.03 -11.77 -27.53
N ALA A 58 12.75 -11.55 -27.25
CA ALA A 58 11.63 -12.18 -27.96
C ALA A 58 11.61 -11.83 -29.46
N VAL A 59 11.80 -10.55 -29.80
CA VAL A 59 11.89 -10.10 -31.21
C VAL A 59 13.09 -10.76 -31.91
N LYS A 60 14.23 -10.85 -31.23
CA LYS A 60 15.47 -11.40 -31.80
C LYS A 60 15.41 -12.92 -32.00
N LEU A 61 14.68 -13.64 -31.16
CA LEU A 61 14.66 -15.10 -31.14
C LEU A 61 13.56 -15.70 -32.03
N ALA A 62 12.41 -15.04 -32.17
CA ALA A 62 11.23 -15.67 -32.78
C ALA A 62 10.77 -15.04 -34.11
N GLY A 63 11.35 -13.94 -34.57
CA GLY A 63 10.92 -13.28 -35.81
C GLY A 63 9.41 -13.01 -35.82
N LYS A 64 8.71 -13.15 -36.96
CA LYS A 64 7.24 -12.96 -37.01
C LYS A 64 6.45 -13.90 -36.07
N LYS A 65 7.00 -15.04 -35.65
CA LYS A 65 6.34 -15.95 -34.69
C LYS A 65 6.33 -15.38 -33.26
N ALA A 66 7.10 -14.32 -32.99
CA ALA A 66 7.16 -13.66 -31.69
C ALA A 66 5.94 -12.78 -31.40
N GLU A 67 5.15 -12.43 -32.41
CA GLU A 67 4.12 -11.40 -32.30
C GLU A 67 3.08 -11.73 -31.22
N ILE A 68 2.61 -12.98 -31.19
CA ILE A 68 1.65 -13.46 -30.19
C ILE A 68 2.21 -13.40 -28.77
N PRO A 69 3.36 -14.04 -28.43
CA PRO A 69 3.89 -14.00 -27.07
C PRO A 69 4.30 -12.58 -26.64
N VAL A 70 4.82 -11.74 -27.54
CA VAL A 70 5.13 -10.34 -27.25
C VAL A 70 3.87 -9.57 -26.86
N ASN A 71 2.77 -9.74 -27.59
CA ASN A 71 1.53 -9.02 -27.31
C ASN A 71 0.87 -9.48 -26.00
N ILE A 72 0.98 -10.77 -25.66
CA ILE A 72 0.59 -11.30 -24.34
C ILE A 72 1.45 -10.65 -23.25
N PHE A 73 2.77 -10.57 -23.46
CA PHE A 73 3.68 -9.96 -22.50
C PHE A 73 3.35 -8.50 -22.22
N ILE A 74 3.11 -7.70 -23.26
CA ILE A 74 2.72 -6.28 -23.14
C ILE A 74 1.40 -6.14 -22.37
N ASN A 75 0.41 -7.00 -22.62
CA ASN A 75 -0.83 -6.97 -21.84
C ASN A 75 -0.59 -7.30 -20.36
N CYS A 76 0.24 -8.29 -20.06
CA CYS A 76 0.63 -8.58 -18.68
C CYS A 76 1.33 -7.38 -18.02
N TYR A 77 2.22 -6.68 -18.72
CA TYR A 77 2.86 -5.45 -18.21
C TYR A 77 1.84 -4.41 -17.76
N ALA A 78 0.85 -4.15 -18.62
CA ALA A 78 -0.16 -3.13 -18.37
C ALA A 78 -0.98 -3.49 -17.13
N ILE A 79 -1.33 -4.76 -16.97
CA ILE A 79 -2.04 -5.24 -15.76
C ILE A 79 -1.14 -5.11 -14.53
N PHE A 80 0.12 -5.52 -14.63
CA PHE A 80 1.03 -5.55 -13.49
C PHE A 80 1.34 -4.15 -12.95
N ASN A 81 1.66 -3.18 -13.81
CA ASN A 81 1.85 -1.77 -13.42
C ASN A 81 0.65 -1.21 -12.65
N ASN A 82 -0.57 -1.50 -13.11
CA ASN A 82 -1.79 -1.03 -12.46
C ASN A 82 -2.01 -1.63 -11.07
N VAL A 83 -1.43 -2.81 -10.80
CA VAL A 83 -1.55 -3.50 -9.50
C VAL A 83 -0.39 -3.20 -8.57
N VAL A 84 0.80 -2.92 -9.09
CA VAL A 84 2.00 -2.59 -8.30
C VAL A 84 1.72 -1.40 -7.38
N LEU A 85 1.19 -0.30 -7.92
CA LEU A 85 0.99 0.93 -7.15
C LEU A 85 0.05 0.73 -5.94
N PRO A 86 -1.18 0.17 -6.07
CA PRO A 86 -2.04 -0.10 -4.93
C PRO A 86 -1.46 -1.17 -4.00
N THR A 87 -0.73 -2.17 -4.51
CA THR A 87 -0.10 -3.21 -3.69
C THR A 87 0.99 -2.62 -2.79
N VAL A 88 1.87 -1.80 -3.35
CA VAL A 88 2.91 -1.12 -2.57
C VAL A 88 2.28 -0.17 -1.56
N ASN A 89 1.23 0.57 -1.94
CA ASN A 89 0.50 1.42 -1.00
C ASN A 89 -0.13 0.62 0.15
N LEU A 90 -0.66 -0.58 -0.13
CA LEU A 90 -1.18 -1.50 0.88
C LEU A 90 -0.09 -2.01 1.84
N ILE A 91 1.12 -2.27 1.36
CA ILE A 91 2.20 -2.83 2.18
C ILE A 91 2.79 -1.78 3.13
N PHE A 92 2.92 -0.53 2.69
CA PHE A 92 3.65 0.48 3.46
C PHE A 92 2.73 1.49 4.15
N VAL A 93 1.65 1.94 3.51
CA VAL A 93 0.81 2.99 4.08
C VAL A 93 -0.20 2.41 5.07
N LYS A 94 0.07 2.60 6.37
CA LYS A 94 -0.85 2.21 7.45
C LYS A 94 -2.26 2.77 7.23
N ARG A 95 -2.37 4.04 6.83
CA ARG A 95 -3.66 4.70 6.55
C ARG A 95 -4.45 3.99 5.46
N PHE A 96 -3.77 3.60 4.38
CA PHE A 96 -4.38 2.89 3.26
C PHE A 96 -4.85 1.49 3.68
N ARG A 97 -4.06 0.76 4.49
CA ARG A 97 -4.52 -0.52 5.07
C ARG A 97 -5.77 -0.38 5.93
N THR A 98 -5.82 0.62 6.80
CA THR A 98 -6.99 0.85 7.65
C THR A 98 -8.21 1.17 6.80
N PHE A 99 -8.04 2.00 5.77
CA PHE A 99 -9.09 2.33 4.82
C PHE A 99 -9.61 1.09 4.06
N ILE A 100 -8.71 0.27 3.49
CA ILE A 100 -9.07 -0.97 2.80
C ILE A 100 -9.79 -1.94 3.75
N LYS A 101 -9.30 -2.12 4.98
CA LYS A 101 -9.97 -2.95 6.00
C LYS A 101 -11.38 -2.44 6.30
N HIS A 102 -11.56 -1.12 6.36
CA HIS A 102 -12.88 -0.52 6.55
C HIS A 102 -13.81 -0.80 5.38
N ILE A 103 -13.34 -0.62 4.14
CA ILE A 103 -14.10 -0.98 2.93
C ILE A 103 -14.48 -2.45 2.94
N PHE A 104 -13.55 -3.37 3.20
CA PHE A 104 -13.83 -4.80 3.25
C PHE A 104 -14.87 -5.16 4.30
N LYS A 105 -14.78 -4.58 5.50
CA LYS A 105 -15.79 -4.79 6.55
C LYS A 105 -17.17 -4.28 6.11
N LYS A 106 -17.22 -3.09 5.49
CA LYS A 106 -18.48 -2.52 4.99
C LYS A 106 -19.07 -3.37 3.87
N LEU A 107 -18.23 -3.86 2.95
CA LEU A 107 -18.66 -4.73 1.86
C LEU A 107 -19.19 -6.06 2.39
N LEU A 108 -18.47 -6.70 3.31
CA LEU A 108 -18.88 -7.95 3.95
C LEU A 108 -20.20 -7.79 4.72
N PHE A 109 -20.33 -6.69 5.47
CA PHE A 109 -21.57 -6.36 6.17
C PHE A 109 -22.73 -6.20 5.19
N ASN A 110 -22.52 -5.49 4.07
CA ASN A 110 -23.55 -5.34 3.05
C ASN A 110 -23.94 -6.68 2.42
N MET A 111 -22.97 -7.53 2.09
CA MET A 111 -23.27 -8.87 1.53
C MET A 111 -24.06 -9.74 2.50
N THR A 112 -23.65 -9.79 3.78
CA THR A 112 -24.40 -10.54 4.82
C THR A 112 -25.80 -9.99 5.05
N LYS A 113 -25.99 -8.67 4.97
CA LYS A 113 -27.32 -8.05 5.04
C LYS A 113 -28.20 -8.45 3.86
N THR A 114 -27.65 -8.41 2.64
CA THR A 114 -28.36 -8.82 1.42
C THR A 114 -28.77 -10.29 1.47
N GLU A 115 -27.89 -11.17 1.91
CA GLU A 115 -28.19 -12.60 2.09
C GLU A 115 -29.30 -12.82 3.12
N ARG A 116 -29.27 -12.13 4.27
CA ARG A 116 -30.36 -12.20 5.27
C ARG A 116 -31.72 -11.76 4.71
N ILE A 117 -31.75 -10.68 3.94
CA ILE A 117 -32.98 -10.19 3.30
C ILE A 117 -33.49 -11.21 2.29
N ARG A 118 -32.60 -11.80 1.48
CA ARG A 118 -32.95 -12.82 0.49
C ARG A 118 -33.53 -14.07 1.16
N THR A 119 -32.95 -14.54 2.27
CA THR A 119 -33.52 -15.66 3.04
C THR A 119 -34.85 -15.33 3.69
N ALA A 120 -35.06 -14.10 4.15
CA ALA A 120 -36.34 -13.69 4.75
C ALA A 120 -37.48 -13.63 3.73
N ILE A 121 -37.20 -13.21 2.49
CA ILE A 121 -38.19 -13.19 1.39
C ILE A 121 -38.51 -14.62 0.91
N SER A 122 -37.53 -15.52 0.91
CA SER A 122 -37.75 -16.90 0.45
C SER A 122 -38.57 -17.79 1.40
N ILE A 123 -38.79 -17.35 2.64
CA ILE A 123 -39.57 -18.07 3.66
C ILE A 123 -41.05 -17.61 3.66
N HIS A 124 -41.39 -16.56 2.90
CA HIS A 124 -42.70 -15.93 2.89
C HIS A 124 -43.40 -16.08 1.54
#